data_AF-A0A1V9YD94-F1
#
_entry.id   AF-A0A1V9YD94-F1
#
_cell.length_a   1.000
_cell.length_b   1.000
_cell.length_c   1.000
_cell.angle_alpha   90.00
_cell.angle_beta   90.00
_cell.angle_gamma   90.00
#
_symmetry.space_group_name_H-M   'P 1'
#
loop_
_entity.id
_entity.type
_entity.pdbx_description
1 polymer ?
#
loop_
_entity_poly.entity_id
_entity_poly.type
_entity_poly.pdbx_seq_one_letter_code
_entity_poly.pdbx_strand_id
1 'polypeptide(L)'
;AANGKEDVKFWQCICHHIGGGSGPRYISGWISVFCVFNEDGQWQGSQKSVVTWGDETVSDFPIINTNDIPPGYLTVDVKIDDNGVEHKGFMFAGHLTYEVKQKNSISPYLSWAIALKDGTPEEIPSFFRR
;
A
#
# COMPACT_ATOMS: atom_id res chain seq x y z
N ALA A 1 -24.29 -7.83 -15.95
CA ALA A 1 -23.59 -8.56 -14.87
C ALA A 1 -24.63 -9.10 -13.89
N ALA A 2 -25.24 -10.26 -14.20
CA ALA A 2 -25.96 -11.17 -13.28
C ALA A 2 -26.67 -12.27 -14.11
N ASN A 3 -25.97 -12.89 -15.08
CA ASN A 3 -26.57 -13.87 -15.99
C ASN A 3 -26.19 -15.31 -15.64
N GLY A 4 -25.62 -15.54 -14.45
CA GLY A 4 -25.23 -16.88 -13.98
C GLY A 4 -24.12 -17.56 -14.82
N LYS A 5 -23.44 -16.81 -15.70
CA LYS A 5 -22.18 -17.23 -16.34
C LYS A 5 -21.05 -16.39 -15.77
N GLU A 6 -20.29 -16.99 -14.87
CA GLU A 6 -19.07 -16.43 -14.32
C GLU A 6 -18.01 -16.29 -15.41
N ASP A 7 -17.36 -15.12 -15.46
CA ASP A 7 -16.21 -14.91 -16.34
C ASP A 7 -14.95 -15.46 -15.66
N VAL A 8 -14.80 -16.79 -15.74
CA VAL A 8 -13.69 -17.51 -15.10
C VAL A 8 -12.33 -16.97 -15.57
N LYS A 9 -12.21 -16.59 -16.85
CA LYS A 9 -10.96 -16.05 -17.39
C LYS A 9 -10.61 -14.72 -16.73
N PHE A 10 -11.57 -13.80 -16.61
CA PHE A 10 -11.36 -12.54 -15.91
C PHE A 10 -10.92 -12.76 -14.45
N TRP A 11 -11.61 -13.65 -13.72
CA TRP A 11 -11.32 -13.91 -12.31
C TRP A 11 -10.05 -14.74 -12.06
N GLN A 12 -9.55 -15.47 -13.05
CA GLN A 12 -8.26 -16.17 -12.97
C GLN A 12 -7.06 -15.25 -13.22
N CYS A 13 -7.27 -14.07 -13.79
CA CYS A 13 -6.20 -13.12 -14.13
C CYS A 13 -5.98 -12.03 -13.07
N ILE A 14 -6.49 -12.19 -11.83
CA ILE A 14 -6.39 -11.16 -10.78
C ILE A 14 -4.93 -10.92 -10.39
N CYS A 15 -4.25 -11.97 -9.92
CA CYS A 15 -2.90 -11.89 -9.42
C CYS A 15 -2.12 -13.16 -9.78
N HIS A 16 -0.95 -12.99 -10.36
CA HIS A 16 -0.01 -14.07 -10.66
C HIS A 16 1.30 -13.79 -9.92
N HIS A 17 1.68 -14.69 -9.00
CA HIS A 17 2.94 -14.60 -8.27
C HIS A 17 4.07 -15.31 -9.04
N ILE A 18 5.17 -14.60 -9.27
CA ILE A 18 6.35 -15.09 -9.98
C ILE A 18 7.52 -15.15 -8.99
N GLY A 19 8.00 -16.36 -8.68
CA GLY A 19 9.02 -16.57 -7.67
C GLY A 19 10.45 -16.61 -8.23
N GLY A 20 11.40 -15.95 -7.56
CA GLY A 20 12.84 -16.06 -7.81
C GLY A 20 13.61 -16.87 -6.75
N GLY A 21 12.90 -17.65 -5.91
CA GLY A 21 13.44 -18.32 -4.71
C GLY A 21 14.07 -17.34 -3.72
N SER A 22 15.41 -17.31 -3.62
CA SER A 22 16.16 -16.33 -2.81
C SER A 22 16.31 -14.95 -3.49
N GLY A 23 16.05 -14.87 -4.80
CA GLY A 23 16.05 -13.63 -5.57
C GLY A 23 14.71 -12.87 -5.50
N PRO A 24 14.55 -11.82 -6.32
CA PRO A 24 13.34 -11.01 -6.37
C PRO A 24 12.07 -11.84 -6.61
N ARG A 25 10.96 -11.38 -6.05
CA ARG A 25 9.63 -11.94 -6.27
C ARG A 25 8.79 -10.88 -6.93
N TYR A 26 7.91 -11.29 -7.83
CA TYR A 26 7.08 -10.38 -8.58
C TYR A 26 5.61 -10.76 -8.49
N ILE A 27 4.75 -9.78 -8.70
CA ILE A 27 3.32 -9.96 -8.97
C ILE A 27 2.98 -9.44 -10.36
N SER A 28 2.01 -10.08 -11.00
CA SER A 28 1.36 -9.59 -12.21
C SER A 28 -0.14 -9.92 -12.17
N GLY A 29 -0.84 -9.83 -13.30
CA GLY A 29 -2.31 -9.87 -13.35
C GLY A 29 -2.92 -8.48 -13.29
N TRP A 30 -4.23 -8.35 -13.52
CA TRP A 30 -4.85 -7.02 -13.65
C TRP A 30 -4.71 -6.18 -12.38
N ILE A 31 -4.52 -6.78 -11.21
CA ILE A 31 -4.34 -6.00 -9.98
C ILE A 31 -3.05 -5.17 -9.98
N SER A 32 -2.03 -5.58 -10.75
CA SER A 32 -0.77 -4.86 -10.81
C SER A 32 -0.86 -3.49 -11.50
N VAL A 33 -1.94 -3.23 -12.25
CA VAL A 33 -2.18 -1.89 -12.85
C VAL A 33 -2.39 -0.80 -11.80
N PHE A 34 -2.76 -1.18 -10.57
CA PHE A 34 -2.89 -0.26 -9.44
C PHE A 34 -1.55 0.02 -8.72
N CYS A 35 -0.46 -0.60 -9.18
CA CYS A 35 0.87 -0.48 -8.59
C CYS A 35 1.90 0.10 -9.58
N VAL A 36 1.45 0.82 -10.61
CA VAL A 36 2.35 1.33 -11.68
C VAL A 36 3.29 2.45 -11.24
N PHE A 37 3.07 3.02 -10.06
CA PHE A 37 3.99 3.93 -9.38
C PHE A 37 4.48 3.28 -8.08
N ASN A 38 5.77 3.35 -7.80
CA ASN A 38 6.33 2.91 -6.52
C ASN A 38 6.15 3.99 -5.43
N GLU A 39 6.66 3.75 -4.23
CA GLU A 39 6.56 4.68 -3.08
C GLU A 39 7.18 6.05 -3.36
N ASP A 40 8.22 6.11 -4.20
CA ASP A 40 8.89 7.35 -4.62
C ASP A 40 8.13 8.07 -5.76
N GLY A 41 6.98 7.55 -6.20
CA GLY A 41 6.23 8.07 -7.34
C GLY A 41 6.88 7.79 -8.69
N GLN A 42 7.83 6.86 -8.77
CA GLN A 42 8.51 6.48 -10.01
C GLN A 42 7.67 5.48 -10.79
N TRP A 43 7.58 5.67 -12.10
CA TRP A 43 6.87 4.77 -13.00
C TRP A 43 7.58 3.42 -13.13
N GLN A 44 6.85 2.32 -12.86
CA GLN A 44 7.29 0.93 -13.01
C GLN A 44 6.34 0.08 -13.87
N GLY A 45 5.30 0.67 -14.48
CA GLY A 45 4.28 -0.04 -15.25
C GLY A 45 4.74 -0.61 -16.61
N SER A 46 5.96 -0.27 -17.06
CA SER A 46 6.49 -0.72 -18.36
C SER A 46 7.07 -2.13 -18.34
N GLN A 47 7.37 -2.68 -17.16
CA GLN A 47 7.96 -4.02 -17.05
C GLN A 47 6.91 -5.09 -17.34
N LYS A 48 7.10 -5.87 -18.40
CA LYS A 48 6.16 -6.89 -18.88
C LYS A 48 6.79 -8.28 -19.03
N SER A 49 8.11 -8.39 -18.93
CA SER A 49 8.80 -9.67 -18.86
C SER A 49 9.88 -9.67 -17.79
N VAL A 50 10.09 -10.83 -17.18
CA VAL A 50 11.17 -11.09 -16.22
C VAL A 50 11.74 -12.48 -16.47
N VAL A 51 13.05 -12.62 -16.34
CA VAL A 51 13.71 -13.93 -16.38
C VAL A 51 13.99 -14.37 -14.94
N THR A 52 13.43 -15.52 -14.56
CA THR A 52 13.66 -16.15 -13.27
C THR A 52 14.11 -17.58 -13.51
N TRP A 53 15.22 -18.02 -12.90
CA TRP A 53 15.73 -19.39 -13.03
C TRP A 53 16.03 -19.84 -14.48
N GLY A 54 16.26 -18.88 -15.39
CA GLY A 54 16.50 -19.16 -16.81
C GLY A 54 15.23 -19.18 -17.66
N ASP A 55 14.05 -19.09 -17.04
CA ASP A 55 12.76 -19.04 -17.75
C ASP A 55 12.25 -17.60 -17.82
N GLU A 56 11.90 -17.15 -19.03
CA GLU A 56 11.25 -15.86 -19.22
C GLU A 56 9.75 -15.99 -18.97
N THR A 57 9.23 -15.20 -18.04
CA THR A 57 7.80 -14.99 -17.84
C THR A 57 7.41 -13.67 -18.50
N VAL A 58 6.48 -13.72 -19.45
CA VAL A 58 5.88 -12.55 -20.10
C VAL A 58 4.43 -12.42 -19.65
N SER A 59 3.97 -11.19 -19.42
CA SER A 59 2.61 -10.91 -18.97
C SER A 59 1.99 -9.74 -19.74
N ASP A 60 0.68 -9.82 -19.98
CA ASP A 60 -0.12 -8.71 -20.53
C ASP A 60 -0.27 -7.55 -19.53
N PHE A 61 -0.03 -7.80 -18.24
CA PHE A 61 -0.11 -6.84 -17.15
C PHE A 61 1.27 -6.47 -16.62
N PRO A 62 1.44 -5.29 -15.99
CA PRO A 62 2.71 -4.94 -15.36
C PRO A 62 3.22 -6.06 -14.45
N ILE A 63 4.53 -6.29 -14.46
CA ILE A 63 5.23 -7.18 -13.54
C ILE A 63 5.92 -6.29 -12.52
N ILE A 64 5.42 -6.32 -11.29
CA ILE A 64 5.83 -5.44 -10.20
C ILE A 64 6.61 -6.27 -9.19
N ASN A 65 7.80 -5.81 -8.79
CA ASN A 65 8.54 -6.44 -7.69
C ASN A 65 7.71 -6.31 -6.41
N THR A 66 7.62 -7.37 -5.62
CA THR A 66 6.84 -7.36 -4.36
C THR A 66 7.31 -6.29 -3.38
N ASN A 67 8.57 -5.86 -3.48
CA ASN A 67 9.12 -4.78 -2.65
C ASN A 67 8.74 -3.37 -3.14
N ASP A 68 8.25 -3.24 -4.38
CA ASP A 68 7.88 -1.97 -4.99
C ASP A 68 6.35 -1.77 -5.01
N ILE A 69 5.59 -2.61 -4.33
CA ILE A 69 4.13 -2.44 -4.18
C ILE A 69 3.89 -1.19 -3.32
N PRO A 70 3.23 -0.14 -3.85
CA PRO A 70 3.03 1.08 -3.10
C PRO A 70 2.07 0.86 -1.91
N PRO A 71 2.24 1.61 -0.81
CA PRO A 71 1.34 1.56 0.32
C PRO A 71 -0.04 2.08 -0.07
N GLY A 72 -1.08 1.56 0.57
CA GLY A 72 -2.46 2.02 0.38
C GLY A 72 -2.78 3.37 1.02
N TYR A 73 -1.77 4.15 1.40
CA TYR A 73 -1.90 5.45 2.06
C TYR A 73 -0.87 6.44 1.50
N LEU A 74 -1.12 7.73 1.71
CA LEU A 74 -0.23 8.81 1.35
C LEU A 74 0.19 9.57 2.60
N THR A 75 1.42 10.09 2.59
CA THR A 75 1.95 10.97 3.63
C THR A 75 2.19 12.36 3.05
N VAL A 76 1.81 13.40 3.79
CA VAL A 76 2.02 14.80 3.41
C VAL A 76 2.55 15.60 4.59
N ASP A 77 3.44 16.54 4.31
CA ASP A 77 3.92 17.48 5.32
C ASP A 77 2.83 18.50 5.67
N VAL A 78 2.63 18.73 6.96
CA VAL A 78 1.64 19.69 7.45
C VAL A 78 2.26 20.65 8.46
N LYS A 79 1.66 21.83 8.55
CA LYS A 79 1.97 22.84 9.55
C LYS A 79 0.74 23.04 10.43
N ILE A 80 0.91 22.89 11.73
CA ILE A 80 -0.16 23.02 12.72
C ILE A 80 0.07 24.34 13.45
N ASP A 81 -0.94 25.20 13.49
CA ASP A 81 -0.93 26.42 14.31
C ASP A 81 -1.84 26.17 15.52
N ASP A 82 -1.22 25.98 16.68
CA ASP A 82 -1.91 25.85 17.97
C ASP A 82 -1.85 27.19 18.71
N ASN A 83 -2.87 28.02 18.50
CA ASN A 83 -3.04 29.31 19.19
C ASN A 83 -1.82 30.26 19.06
N GLY A 84 -1.18 30.29 17.88
CA GLY A 84 0.00 31.10 17.59
C GLY A 84 1.34 30.37 17.79
N VAL A 85 1.31 29.11 18.22
CA VAL A 85 2.50 28.23 18.30
C VAL A 85 2.50 27.29 17.10
N GLU A 86 3.52 27.42 16.26
CA GLU A 86 3.61 26.62 15.03
C GLU A 86 4.39 25.33 15.25
N HIS A 87 3.78 24.20 14.88
CA HIS A 87 4.39 22.88 14.91
C HIS A 87 4.50 22.29 13.50
N LYS A 88 5.59 21.55 13.26
CA LYS A 88 5.78 20.77 12.04
C LYS A 88 5.30 19.35 12.27
N GLY A 89 4.37 18.91 11.43
CA GLY A 89 3.89 17.55 11.44
C GLY A 89 3.95 16.91 10.06
N PHE A 90 3.50 15.67 10.01
CA PHE A 90 3.07 15.02 8.79
C PHE A 90 1.71 14.38 9.05
N MET A 91 0.87 14.39 8.01
CA MET A 91 -0.40 13.69 7.99
C MET A 91 -0.25 12.47 7.10
N PHE A 92 -0.75 11.33 7.54
CA PHE A 92 -0.92 10.16 6.69
C PHE A 92 -2.40 9.81 6.59
N ALA A 93 -2.85 9.48 5.38
CA ALA A 93 -4.26 9.19 5.09
C ALA A 93 -4.38 8.09 4.03
N GLY A 94 -5.30 7.16 4.26
CA GLY A 94 -5.59 6.08 3.32
C GLY A 94 -6.06 4.81 4.00
N HIS A 95 -5.75 3.67 3.39
CA HIS A 95 -6.06 2.36 3.93
C HIS A 95 -5.05 1.97 5.02
N LEU A 96 -5.33 2.40 6.25
CA LEU A 96 -4.41 2.26 7.38
C LEU A 96 -4.69 1.00 8.21
N THR A 97 -5.95 0.56 8.26
CA THR A 97 -6.35 -0.58 9.10
C THR A 97 -7.44 -1.40 8.42
N TYR A 98 -7.79 -2.52 9.05
CA TYR A 98 -8.94 -3.31 8.69
C TYR A 98 -9.81 -3.53 9.93
N GLU A 99 -11.11 -3.66 9.71
CA GLU A 99 -12.07 -4.01 10.75
C GLU A 99 -12.48 -5.47 10.60
N VAL A 100 -12.51 -6.22 11.70
CA VAL A 100 -13.08 -7.57 11.72
C VAL A 100 -14.59 -7.48 11.92
N LYS A 101 -15.35 -7.80 10.88
CA LYS A 101 -16.81 -7.89 10.89
C LYS A 101 -17.23 -9.34 11.08
N GLN A 102 -18.22 -9.57 11.94
CA GLN A 102 -18.95 -10.85 12.06
C GLN A 102 -18.03 -12.10 12.19
N LYS A 103 -16.84 -11.92 12.80
CA LYS A 103 -15.80 -12.92 13.11
C LYS A 103 -14.96 -13.47 11.94
N ASN A 104 -15.47 -13.51 10.71
CA ASN A 104 -14.76 -14.13 9.57
C ASN A 104 -14.58 -13.19 8.37
N SER A 105 -15.06 -11.96 8.46
CA SER A 105 -14.97 -10.98 7.40
C SER A 105 -14.04 -9.86 7.84
N ILE A 106 -13.12 -9.48 6.97
CA ILE A 106 -12.35 -8.24 7.15
C ILE A 106 -12.87 -7.20 6.17
N SER A 107 -13.01 -5.97 6.65
CA SER A 107 -13.37 -4.82 5.82
C SER A 107 -12.20 -3.86 5.82
N PRO A 108 -11.82 -3.28 4.67
CA PRO A 108 -10.89 -2.17 4.65
C PRO A 108 -11.44 -1.02 5.51
N TYR A 109 -10.57 -0.33 6.24
CA TYR A 109 -10.92 0.86 7.00
C TYR A 109 -10.00 2.02 6.60
N LEU A 110 -10.62 3.05 6.04
CA LEU A 110 -9.94 4.29 5.65
C LEU A 110 -9.87 5.20 6.86
N SER A 111 -8.68 5.70 7.16
CA SER A 111 -8.46 6.61 8.27
C SER A 111 -7.36 7.62 7.93
N TRP A 112 -7.14 8.54 8.85
CA TRP A 112 -6.04 9.51 8.81
C TRP A 112 -5.52 9.77 10.21
N ALA A 113 -4.27 10.20 10.32
CA ALA A 113 -3.70 10.70 11.55
C ALA A 113 -2.60 11.72 11.25
N ILE A 114 -2.33 12.59 12.23
CA ILE A 114 -1.28 13.59 12.19
C ILE A 114 -0.29 13.27 13.30
N ALA A 115 1.00 13.29 12.97
CA ALA A 115 2.08 13.11 13.92
C ALA A 115 3.04 14.31 13.85
N LEU A 116 3.53 14.74 15.01
CA LEU A 116 4.56 15.76 15.11
C LEU A 116 5.91 15.19 14.66
N LYS A 117 6.71 15.99 13.94
CA LYS A 117 8.04 15.58 13.47
C LYS A 117 9.08 15.63 14.60
N ASP A 118 8.89 16.50 15.57
CA ASP A 118 9.68 16.68 16.78
C ASP A 118 9.11 15.80 17.90
N GLY A 119 9.35 14.49 17.81
CA GLY A 119 8.89 13.50 18.77
C GLY A 119 9.51 13.57 20.17
N THR A 120 9.87 14.76 20.69
CA THR A 120 10.11 14.94 22.13
C THR A 120 8.76 14.88 22.84
N PRO A 121 8.51 13.86 23.68
CA PRO A 121 7.30 13.85 24.51
C PRO A 121 7.32 15.11 25.39
N GLU A 122 6.23 15.86 25.43
CA GLU A 122 6.06 16.85 26.51
C GLU A 122 6.18 16.11 27.85
N GLU A 123 7.00 16.63 28.75
CA GLU A 123 7.04 16.13 30.12
C GLU A 123 5.65 16.31 30.73
N ILE A 124 4.94 15.20 30.95
CA ILE A 124 3.69 15.21 31.70
C ILE A 124 3.96 15.87 33.05
N PRO A 125 3.33 17.03 33.37
CA PRO A 125 3.52 17.70 34.65
C PRO A 125 3.27 16.70 35.77
N SER A 126 4.12 16.70 36.79
CA SER A 126 4.10 15.73 37.90
C SER A 126 2.72 15.62 38.59
N PHE A 127 1.87 16.63 38.47
CA PHE A 127 0.49 16.64 38.94
C PHE A 127 -0.42 15.60 38.26
N PHE A 128 -0.12 15.16 37.04
CA PHE A 128 -0.91 14.18 36.28
C PHE A 128 -0.37 12.74 36.35
N ARG A 129 0.78 12.52 36.99
CA ARG A 129 1.28 11.16 37.28
C ARG A 129 0.60 10.65 38.55
N ARG A 130 -0.46 9.84 38.38
CA ARG A 130 -1.02 9.02 39.47
C ARG A 130 -0.09 7.88 39.81
#